data_AF-A0A176RV37-F1
#
_entry.id   AF-A0A176RV37-F1
#
_cell.length_a   1.000
_cell.length_b   1.000
_cell.length_c   1.000
_cell.angle_alpha   90.00
_cell.angle_beta   90.00
_cell.angle_gamma   90.00
#
_symmetry.space_group_name_H-M   'P 1'
#
loop_
_entity.id
_entity.type
_entity.pdbx_description
1 polymer ?
#
loop_
_entity_poly.entity_id
_entity_poly.type
_entity_poly.pdbx_seq_one_letter_code
_entity_poly.pdbx_strand_id
1 'polypeptide(L)'
;MAGWVRKGVQEGVEEVQTTKNLEKKMIQKEQKAAGIKLALGKAELDAFRQKIGVLADDIHTIGVAKTDIPGMQNITFEGASPKVRKLAGLPDATPGPIKSPNSNPLFTRHAEEDLANQFVAAVEKLGLTQADIEGRTLLMHISNPTGVCNVCRQGIKNPNVKPGVLKQLSEKYPRLTIKVTVESGGVKGGTELLILNGKFVD
;
A
#
# COMPACT_ATOMS: atom_id res chain seq x y z
N MET A 1 -59.78 10.65 -1.07
CA MET A 1 -58.96 9.57 -1.66
C MET A 1 -57.49 9.98 -1.57
N ALA A 2 -56.75 9.56 -0.54
CA ALA A 2 -55.29 9.68 -0.52
C ALA A 2 -54.73 8.85 0.63
N GLY A 3 -54.24 7.69 0.30
CA GLY A 3 -53.54 6.76 1.17
C GLY A 3 -53.28 5.53 0.32
N TRP A 4 -52.14 4.86 0.47
CA TRP A 4 -51.67 3.71 -0.33
C TRP A 4 -50.61 3.99 -1.40
N VAL A 5 -49.60 4.84 -1.16
CA VAL A 5 -48.33 4.74 -1.92
C VAL A 5 -47.12 5.21 -1.10
N ARG A 6 -46.84 4.64 0.08
CA ARG A 6 -45.57 4.93 0.81
C ARG A 6 -44.91 3.75 1.53
N LYS A 7 -45.61 2.63 1.76
CA LYS A 7 -45.05 1.50 2.54
C LYS A 7 -44.02 0.66 1.78
N GLY A 8 -44.30 0.30 0.52
CA GLY A 8 -43.45 -0.66 -0.22
C GLY A 8 -42.06 -0.15 -0.65
N VAL A 9 -41.81 1.16 -0.65
CA VAL A 9 -40.48 1.71 -1.01
C VAL A 9 -39.53 1.73 0.18
N GLN A 10 -40.02 1.94 1.40
CA GLN A 10 -39.18 1.90 2.60
C GLN A 10 -38.76 0.47 2.96
N GLU A 11 -39.69 -0.50 2.87
CA GLU A 11 -39.41 -1.91 3.14
C GLU A 11 -38.35 -2.48 2.19
N GLY A 12 -38.42 -2.17 0.88
CA GLY A 12 -37.45 -2.63 -0.10
C GLY A 12 -36.04 -2.01 0.05
N VAL A 13 -35.90 -0.81 0.62
CA VAL A 13 -34.59 -0.18 0.86
C VAL A 13 -33.92 -0.77 2.10
N GLU A 14 -34.71 -1.05 3.15
CA GLU A 14 -34.21 -1.64 4.40
C GLU A 14 -33.76 -3.10 4.21
N GLU A 15 -34.47 -3.86 3.37
CA GLU A 15 -34.13 -5.25 3.05
C GLU A 15 -32.85 -5.36 2.20
N VAL A 16 -32.65 -4.43 1.25
CA VAL A 16 -31.42 -4.34 0.42
C VAL A 16 -30.21 -3.88 1.25
N GLN A 17 -30.39 -3.03 2.25
CA GLN A 17 -29.31 -2.62 3.14
C GLN A 17 -28.93 -3.72 4.13
N THR A 18 -29.92 -4.47 4.63
CA THR A 18 -29.71 -5.58 5.55
C THR A 18 -28.96 -6.73 4.89
N THR A 19 -29.31 -7.08 3.65
CA THR A 19 -28.63 -8.10 2.86
C THR A 19 -27.17 -7.73 2.55
N LYS A 20 -26.90 -6.50 2.10
CA LYS A 20 -25.52 -6.01 1.87
C LYS A 20 -24.67 -6.01 3.14
N ASN A 21 -25.27 -5.71 4.30
CA ASN A 21 -24.58 -5.75 5.58
C ASN A 21 -24.30 -7.17 6.06
N LEU A 22 -25.19 -8.13 5.76
CA LEU A 22 -24.98 -9.55 6.04
C LEU A 22 -23.89 -10.14 5.14
N GLU A 23 -23.87 -9.80 3.85
CA GLU A 23 -22.80 -10.21 2.93
C GLU A 23 -21.44 -9.67 3.39
N LYS A 24 -21.35 -8.39 3.74
CA LYS A 24 -20.12 -7.80 4.32
C LYS A 24 -19.67 -8.53 5.58
N LYS A 25 -20.60 -8.89 6.48
CA LYS A 25 -20.30 -9.61 7.72
C LYS A 25 -19.85 -11.06 7.47
N MET A 26 -20.44 -11.75 6.50
CA MET A 26 -20.05 -13.11 6.13
C MET A 26 -18.67 -13.13 5.49
N ILE A 27 -18.40 -12.21 4.56
CA ILE A 27 -17.09 -12.01 3.94
C ILE A 27 -16.03 -11.68 5.02
N GLN A 28 -16.35 -10.79 5.97
CA GLN A 28 -15.44 -10.49 7.09
C GLN A 28 -15.19 -11.70 8.00
N LYS A 29 -16.19 -12.55 8.24
CA LYS A 29 -16.06 -13.74 9.09
C LYS A 29 -15.22 -14.82 8.43
N GLU A 30 -15.41 -15.06 7.13
CA GLU A 30 -14.59 -15.99 6.35
C GLU A 30 -13.15 -15.50 6.21
N GLN A 31 -12.94 -14.19 6.03
CA GLN A 31 -11.61 -13.57 5.96
C GLN A 31 -10.89 -13.52 7.31
N LYS A 32 -11.62 -13.46 8.44
CA LYS A 32 -11.02 -13.57 9.78
C LYS A 32 -10.64 -15.02 10.11
N ALA A 33 -11.32 -16.00 9.52
CA ALA A 33 -11.03 -17.43 9.68
C ALA A 33 -9.88 -17.91 8.77
N ALA A 34 -9.77 -17.35 7.57
CA ALA A 34 -8.64 -17.55 6.68
C ALA A 34 -7.55 -16.54 7.05
N GLY A 35 -6.63 -16.88 7.94
CA GLY A 35 -5.43 -16.08 8.18
C GLY A 35 -4.65 -15.89 6.87
N ILE A 36 -4.91 -14.79 6.15
CA ILE A 36 -4.26 -14.49 4.87
C ILE A 36 -2.79 -14.21 5.19
N LYS A 37 -1.94 -15.21 4.94
CA LYS A 37 -0.50 -15.01 4.95
C LYS A 37 -0.15 -14.17 3.72
N LEU A 38 -0.05 -12.85 3.89
CA LEU A 38 0.49 -11.95 2.88
C LEU A 38 1.92 -12.40 2.56
N ALA A 39 2.09 -13.02 1.40
CA ALA A 39 3.39 -13.41 0.86
C ALA A 39 3.73 -12.49 -0.32
N LEU A 40 4.91 -11.90 -0.26
CA LEU A 40 5.46 -10.99 -1.25
C LEU A 40 6.98 -11.13 -1.19
N GLY A 41 7.62 -11.32 -2.32
CA GLY A 41 9.06 -11.53 -2.38
C GLY A 41 9.62 -11.42 -3.79
N LYS A 42 10.76 -12.08 -4.00
CA LYS A 42 11.48 -12.07 -5.27
C LYS A 42 10.61 -12.45 -6.47
N ALA A 43 9.74 -13.43 -6.33
CA ALA A 43 8.88 -13.91 -7.42
C ALA A 43 7.99 -12.78 -7.97
N GLU A 44 7.38 -11.96 -7.10
CA GLU A 44 6.58 -10.82 -7.54
C GLU A 44 7.41 -9.69 -8.14
N LEU A 45 8.62 -9.44 -7.64
CA LEU A 45 9.54 -8.47 -8.25
C LEU A 45 9.98 -8.94 -9.64
N ASP A 46 10.32 -10.22 -9.80
CA ASP A 46 10.71 -10.80 -11.08
C ASP A 46 9.56 -10.75 -12.09
N ALA A 47 8.33 -11.07 -11.65
CA ALA A 47 7.14 -10.94 -12.48
C ALA A 47 6.90 -9.48 -12.92
N PHE A 48 7.07 -8.51 -12.00
CA PHE A 48 6.97 -7.11 -12.34
C PHE A 48 8.05 -6.67 -13.33
N ARG A 49 9.31 -7.10 -13.14
CA ARG A 49 10.43 -6.87 -14.07
C ARG A 49 10.14 -7.40 -15.47
N GLN A 50 9.67 -8.64 -15.56
CA GLN A 50 9.28 -9.25 -16.83
C GLN A 50 8.16 -8.47 -17.51
N LYS A 51 7.13 -8.08 -16.74
CA LYS A 51 5.99 -7.30 -17.24
C LYS A 51 6.42 -5.97 -17.86
N ILE A 52 7.40 -5.27 -17.27
CA ILE A 52 7.86 -3.95 -17.73
C ILE A 52 9.08 -4.03 -18.68
N GLY A 53 9.55 -5.24 -19.02
CA GLY A 53 10.67 -5.43 -19.93
C GLY A 53 12.03 -4.96 -19.38
N VAL A 54 12.19 -4.86 -18.06
CA VAL A 54 13.45 -4.44 -17.40
C VAL A 54 14.06 -5.64 -16.69
N LEU A 55 15.24 -6.07 -17.11
CA LEU A 55 15.91 -7.27 -16.58
C LEU A 55 16.45 -7.08 -15.16
N ALA A 56 16.73 -8.18 -14.47
CA ALA A 56 17.12 -8.20 -13.05
C ALA A 56 18.52 -7.62 -12.75
N ASP A 57 19.37 -7.48 -13.78
CA ASP A 57 20.69 -6.85 -13.71
C ASP A 57 20.65 -5.31 -13.76
N ASP A 58 19.48 -4.71 -14.00
CA ASP A 58 19.33 -3.26 -13.89
C ASP A 58 19.37 -2.82 -12.41
N ILE A 59 20.39 -2.02 -12.10
CA ILE A 59 20.72 -1.46 -10.77
C ILE A 59 19.66 -0.50 -10.19
N HIS A 60 18.57 -0.24 -10.92
CA HIS A 60 17.53 0.67 -10.49
C HIS A 60 16.39 -0.01 -9.72
N THR A 61 15.76 0.75 -8.83
CA THR A 61 14.83 0.23 -7.83
C THR A 61 13.41 0.09 -8.40
N ILE A 62 12.82 -1.08 -8.15
CA ILE A 62 11.39 -1.35 -8.22
C ILE A 62 10.89 -1.83 -6.85
N GLY A 63 9.58 -1.82 -6.67
CA GLY A 63 8.93 -2.39 -5.50
C GLY A 63 7.54 -2.90 -5.86
N VAL A 64 7.08 -3.87 -5.10
CA VAL A 64 5.71 -4.37 -5.16
C VAL A 64 5.06 -4.21 -3.79
N ALA A 65 3.74 -4.12 -3.73
CA ALA A 65 3.02 -4.17 -2.46
C ALA A 65 1.67 -4.88 -2.55
N LYS A 66 1.27 -5.50 -1.44
CA LYS A 66 -0.03 -6.17 -1.23
C LYS A 66 -0.57 -5.84 0.16
N THR A 67 -1.88 -5.98 0.35
CA THR A 67 -2.54 -5.71 1.64
C THR A 67 -3.64 -6.71 1.93
N ASP A 68 -3.91 -6.93 3.22
CA ASP A 68 -4.99 -7.79 3.75
C ASP A 68 -6.29 -7.01 4.00
N ILE A 69 -6.36 -5.75 3.56
CA ILE A 69 -7.57 -4.93 3.62
C ILE A 69 -8.66 -5.56 2.74
N PRO A 70 -9.88 -5.78 3.27
CA PRO A 70 -11.04 -6.25 2.52
C PRO A 70 -11.32 -5.42 1.27
N GLY A 71 -11.40 -6.10 0.12
CA GLY A 71 -11.63 -5.46 -1.18
C GLY A 71 -10.34 -5.09 -1.93
N MET A 72 -9.17 -5.30 -1.33
CA MET A 72 -7.87 -5.01 -1.96
C MET A 72 -6.96 -6.23 -2.13
N GLN A 73 -7.41 -7.43 -1.73
CA GLN A 73 -6.54 -8.61 -1.72
C GLN A 73 -6.05 -9.05 -3.11
N ASN A 74 -6.80 -8.73 -4.16
CA ASN A 74 -6.44 -9.04 -5.55
C ASN A 74 -5.67 -7.90 -6.23
N ILE A 75 -5.33 -6.84 -5.49
CA ILE A 75 -4.57 -5.70 -6.00
C ILE A 75 -3.10 -5.92 -5.65
N THR A 76 -2.25 -5.91 -6.68
CA THR A 76 -0.81 -5.76 -6.51
C THR A 76 -0.42 -4.36 -6.94
N PHE A 77 0.15 -3.60 -6.03
CA PHE A 77 0.73 -2.29 -6.34
C PHE A 77 2.15 -2.47 -6.87
N GLU A 78 2.51 -1.70 -7.88
CA GLU A 78 3.75 -1.87 -8.63
C GLU A 78 4.45 -0.52 -8.78
N GLY A 79 5.50 -0.31 -7.97
CA GLY A 79 6.23 0.95 -7.90
C GLY A 79 7.58 0.88 -8.61
N ALA A 80 7.89 1.89 -9.42
CA ALA A 80 9.17 1.99 -10.12
C ALA A 80 9.83 3.35 -9.87
N SER A 81 11.15 3.35 -9.73
CA SER A 81 11.96 4.58 -9.68
C SER A 81 11.91 5.35 -11.02
N PRO A 82 12.26 6.65 -11.05
CA PRO A 82 12.15 7.46 -12.26
C PRO A 82 12.98 6.92 -13.44
N LYS A 83 14.14 6.30 -13.15
CA LYS A 83 14.99 5.70 -14.18
C LYS A 83 14.37 4.43 -14.77
N VAL A 84 13.83 3.55 -13.93
CA VAL A 84 13.11 2.35 -14.41
C VAL A 84 11.93 2.76 -15.27
N ARG A 85 11.15 3.76 -14.85
CA ARG A 85 10.01 4.25 -15.66
C ARG A 85 10.45 4.72 -17.03
N LYS A 86 11.51 5.52 -17.08
CA LYS A 86 12.06 6.03 -18.34
C LYS A 86 12.51 4.88 -19.26
N LEU A 87 13.18 3.87 -18.71
CA LEU A 87 13.65 2.71 -19.47
C LEU A 87 12.50 1.84 -19.98
N ALA A 88 11.50 1.60 -19.14
CA ALA A 88 10.34 0.77 -19.45
C ALA A 88 9.22 1.50 -20.22
N GLY A 89 9.37 2.80 -20.50
CA GLY A 89 8.31 3.61 -21.12
C GLY A 89 7.04 3.73 -20.25
N LEU A 90 7.17 3.62 -18.92
CA LEU A 90 6.04 3.72 -18.00
C LEU A 90 5.60 5.18 -17.81
N PRO A 91 4.31 5.42 -17.46
CA PRO A 91 3.86 6.73 -17.03
C PRO A 91 4.59 7.18 -15.76
N ASP A 92 4.51 8.47 -15.47
CA ASP A 92 5.07 9.04 -14.24
C ASP A 92 4.45 8.40 -12.98
N ALA A 93 5.12 8.57 -11.84
CA ALA A 93 4.64 8.05 -10.57
C ALA A 93 3.23 8.57 -10.24
N THR A 94 2.45 7.72 -9.59
CA THR A 94 1.07 8.00 -9.18
C THR A 94 1.04 9.30 -8.37
N PRO A 95 0.26 10.30 -8.82
CA PRO A 95 0.12 11.54 -8.07
C PRO A 95 -0.65 11.25 -6.77
N GLY A 96 -0.32 11.97 -5.71
CA GLY A 96 -0.98 11.79 -4.42
C GLY A 96 -0.36 12.63 -3.32
N PRO A 97 -0.92 12.55 -2.10
CA PRO A 97 -0.54 13.42 -0.98
C PRO A 97 0.77 13.03 -0.32
N ILE A 98 1.28 11.81 -0.54
CA ILE A 98 2.54 11.36 0.04
C ILE A 98 3.67 11.82 -0.88
N LYS A 99 4.60 12.62 -0.36
CA LYS A 99 5.67 13.23 -1.16
C LYS A 99 7.01 13.16 -0.47
N SER A 100 8.08 12.93 -1.23
CA SER A 100 9.43 13.13 -0.69
C SER A 100 9.57 14.53 -0.06
N PRO A 101 10.18 14.65 1.13
CA PRO A 101 10.43 15.95 1.75
C PRO A 101 11.53 16.76 1.05
N ASN A 102 12.18 16.20 0.03
CA ASN A 102 13.27 16.82 -0.72
C ASN A 102 12.78 17.28 -2.11
N SER A 103 13.22 18.45 -2.55
CA SER A 103 12.88 19.02 -3.87
C SER A 103 13.79 18.54 -5.00
N ASN A 104 14.94 17.92 -4.69
CA ASN A 104 15.86 17.42 -5.70
C ASN A 104 15.24 16.21 -6.42
N PRO A 105 15.14 16.22 -7.76
CA PRO A 105 14.55 15.12 -8.54
C PRO A 105 15.12 13.73 -8.23
N LEU A 106 16.39 13.66 -7.82
CA LEU A 106 17.07 12.41 -7.42
C LEU A 106 16.43 11.73 -6.21
N PHE A 107 15.69 12.47 -5.37
CA PHE A 107 15.06 11.96 -4.15
C PHE A 107 13.54 11.98 -4.21
N THR A 108 12.95 12.22 -5.37
CA THR A 108 11.49 12.30 -5.57
C THR A 108 11.00 11.15 -6.44
N ARG A 109 9.72 10.78 -6.29
CA ARG A 109 9.06 9.79 -7.16
C ARG A 109 9.76 8.43 -7.17
N HIS A 110 10.35 8.04 -6.04
CA HIS A 110 10.93 6.71 -5.84
C HIS A 110 9.84 5.65 -5.80
N ALA A 111 10.24 4.37 -5.89
CA ALA A 111 9.30 3.25 -5.87
C ALA A 111 8.40 3.27 -4.62
N GLU A 112 8.96 3.63 -3.46
CA GLU A 112 8.24 3.76 -2.19
C GLU A 112 7.18 4.88 -2.22
N GLU A 113 7.48 6.02 -2.87
CA GLU A 113 6.53 7.13 -3.01
C GLU A 113 5.36 6.74 -3.92
N ASP A 114 5.66 6.02 -5.00
CA ASP A 114 4.63 5.55 -5.91
C ASP A 114 3.73 4.50 -5.27
N LEU A 115 4.31 3.47 -4.62
CA LEU A 115 3.54 2.45 -3.89
C LEU A 115 2.62 3.10 -2.83
N ALA A 116 3.13 4.08 -2.09
CA ALA A 116 2.34 4.80 -1.08
C ALA A 116 1.14 5.53 -1.71
N ASN A 117 1.34 6.22 -2.84
CA ASN A 117 0.26 6.96 -3.49
C ASN A 117 -0.72 6.06 -4.24
N GLN A 118 -0.28 4.93 -4.81
CA GLN A 118 -1.19 3.92 -5.37
C GLN A 118 -2.11 3.34 -4.28
N PHE A 119 -1.55 3.03 -3.11
CA PHE A 119 -2.33 2.57 -1.96
C PHE A 119 -3.35 3.60 -1.50
N VAL A 120 -2.92 4.87 -1.34
CA VAL A 120 -3.82 5.97 -0.97
C VAL A 120 -4.95 6.12 -1.98
N ALA A 121 -4.65 6.11 -3.28
CA ALA A 121 -5.63 6.21 -4.33
C ALA A 121 -6.64 5.04 -4.30
N ALA A 122 -6.18 3.82 -3.99
CA ALA A 122 -7.05 2.66 -3.86
C ALA A 122 -7.97 2.77 -2.62
N VAL A 123 -7.45 3.25 -1.49
CA VAL A 123 -8.24 3.50 -0.27
C VAL A 123 -9.34 4.51 -0.54
N GLU A 124 -8.99 5.63 -1.19
CA GLU A 124 -9.92 6.71 -1.52
C GLU A 124 -10.95 6.25 -2.55
N LYS A 125 -10.54 5.50 -3.58
CA LYS A 125 -11.43 4.95 -4.61
C LYS A 125 -12.46 3.98 -4.03
N LEU A 126 -12.08 3.16 -3.05
CA LEU A 126 -12.99 2.21 -2.38
C LEU A 126 -13.80 2.87 -1.24
N GLY A 127 -13.54 4.14 -0.93
CA GLY A 127 -14.22 4.86 0.15
C GLY A 127 -13.98 4.24 1.53
N LEU A 128 -12.80 3.63 1.75
CA LEU A 128 -12.50 2.96 3.01
C LEU A 128 -12.23 3.97 4.13
N THR A 129 -12.72 3.65 5.31
CA THR A 129 -12.52 4.43 6.53
C THR A 129 -11.29 3.95 7.29
N GLN A 130 -10.83 4.74 8.27
CA GLN A 130 -9.77 4.32 9.20
C GLN A 130 -10.14 3.04 9.96
N ALA A 131 -11.44 2.80 10.22
CA ALA A 131 -11.91 1.59 10.89
C ALA A 131 -11.76 0.34 9.99
N ASP A 132 -11.92 0.49 8.67
CA ASP A 132 -11.73 -0.62 7.73
C ASP A 132 -10.25 -1.03 7.60
N ILE A 133 -9.35 -0.07 7.82
CA ILE A 133 -7.89 -0.20 7.71
C ILE A 133 -7.25 -0.65 9.04
N GLU A 134 -7.94 -0.48 10.16
CA GLU A 134 -7.41 -0.78 11.48
C GLU A 134 -6.99 -2.24 11.63
N GLY A 135 -5.76 -2.44 12.14
CA GLY A 135 -5.19 -3.75 12.37
C GLY A 135 -4.78 -4.49 11.09
N ARG A 136 -4.82 -3.81 9.94
CA ARG A 136 -4.42 -4.35 8.64
C ARG A 136 -2.94 -4.11 8.38
N THR A 137 -2.43 -4.81 7.37
CA THR A 137 -1.04 -4.73 6.95
C THR A 137 -0.93 -4.34 5.48
N LEU A 138 -0.06 -3.38 5.19
CA LEU A 138 0.47 -3.12 3.86
C LEU A 138 1.90 -3.68 3.81
N LEU A 139 2.07 -4.78 3.09
CA LEU A 139 3.37 -5.41 2.86
C LEU A 139 3.97 -4.86 1.57
N MET A 140 5.14 -4.24 1.66
CA MET A 140 5.95 -3.77 0.54
C MET A 140 7.21 -4.62 0.43
N HIS A 141 7.64 -4.95 -0.78
CA HIS A 141 8.93 -5.59 -1.05
C HIS A 141 9.70 -4.79 -2.08
N ILE A 142 10.91 -4.35 -1.73
CA ILE A 142 11.72 -3.40 -2.51
C ILE A 142 12.98 -4.10 -3.02
N SER A 143 13.30 -3.90 -4.29
CA SER A 143 14.41 -4.60 -4.94
C SER A 143 15.80 -4.07 -4.56
N ASN A 144 15.89 -2.97 -3.80
CA ASN A 144 17.18 -2.37 -3.48
C ASN A 144 17.85 -3.11 -2.31
N PRO A 145 18.97 -3.83 -2.53
CA PRO A 145 19.61 -4.63 -1.49
C PRO A 145 20.25 -3.80 -0.38
N THR A 146 20.48 -2.50 -0.60
CA THR A 146 20.97 -1.60 0.45
C THR A 146 19.87 -1.11 1.40
N GLY A 147 18.63 -1.55 1.18
CA GLY A 147 17.47 -1.13 1.95
C GLY A 147 16.71 0.06 1.36
N VAL A 148 15.65 0.45 2.07
CA VAL A 148 14.83 1.62 1.76
C VAL A 148 15.65 2.89 1.87
N CYS A 149 15.43 3.82 0.92
CA CYS A 149 16.14 5.08 0.83
C CYS A 149 16.03 5.89 2.14
N ASN A 150 17.11 6.57 2.55
CA ASN A 150 17.15 7.34 3.81
C ASN A 150 16.11 8.48 3.84
N VAL A 151 15.86 9.13 2.70
CA VAL A 151 14.84 10.18 2.55
C VAL A 151 13.42 9.59 2.69
N CYS A 152 13.20 8.38 2.19
CA CYS A 152 11.92 7.68 2.20
C CYS A 152 11.51 7.30 3.63
N ARG A 153 12.48 6.89 4.46
CA ARG A 153 12.28 6.57 5.90
C ARG A 153 12.54 7.75 6.85
N GLN A 154 12.81 8.93 6.31
CA GLN A 154 13.18 10.11 7.11
C GLN A 154 12.09 10.44 8.12
N GLY A 155 12.49 10.98 9.28
CA GLY A 155 11.55 11.46 10.28
C GLY A 155 11.05 10.39 11.25
N ILE A 156 11.17 9.09 10.93
CA ILE A 156 10.65 8.01 11.80
C ILE A 156 11.39 7.98 13.14
N LYS A 157 12.73 8.09 13.12
CA LYS A 157 13.56 8.16 14.34
C LYS A 157 13.82 9.58 14.84
N ASN A 158 13.73 10.58 13.95
CA ASN A 158 14.04 11.97 14.28
C ASN A 158 12.84 12.86 13.95
N PRO A 159 12.00 13.23 14.93
CA PRO A 159 10.82 14.05 14.68
C PRO A 159 11.14 15.50 14.25
N ASN A 160 12.39 15.95 14.40
CA ASN A 160 12.79 17.33 14.08
C ASN A 160 13.08 17.58 12.59
N VAL A 161 12.93 16.55 11.75
CA VAL A 161 13.06 16.69 10.29
C VAL A 161 11.71 16.43 9.63
N LYS A 162 11.53 16.98 8.42
CA LYS A 162 10.32 16.73 7.62
C LYS A 162 10.10 15.21 7.46
N PRO A 163 8.87 14.72 7.62
CA PRO A 163 8.58 13.30 7.50
C PRO A 163 8.87 12.81 6.09
N GLY A 164 9.50 11.65 5.97
CA GLY A 164 9.68 10.93 4.72
C GLY A 164 8.39 10.25 4.27
N VAL A 165 8.42 9.66 3.08
CA VAL A 165 7.30 8.94 2.44
C VAL A 165 6.64 7.93 3.39
N LEU A 166 7.44 7.06 4.02
CA LEU A 166 6.89 5.99 4.87
C LEU A 166 6.30 6.51 6.17
N LYS A 167 6.87 7.58 6.74
CA LYS A 167 6.31 8.25 7.93
C LYS A 167 4.98 8.91 7.60
N GLN A 168 4.92 9.67 6.50
CA GLN A 168 3.68 10.31 6.06
C GLN A 168 2.56 9.30 5.83
N LEU A 169 2.85 8.17 5.16
CA LEU A 169 1.86 7.12 4.94
C LEU A 169 1.37 6.52 6.26
N SER A 170 2.30 6.24 7.17
CA SER A 170 1.97 5.68 8.49
C SER A 170 1.17 6.64 9.36
N GLU A 171 1.44 7.95 9.28
CA GLU A 171 0.69 8.98 10.00
C GLU A 171 -0.70 9.22 9.38
N LYS A 172 -0.84 9.09 8.06
CA LYS A 172 -2.14 9.17 7.36
C LYS A 172 -3.04 7.98 7.72
N TYR A 173 -2.46 6.81 7.98
CA TYR A 173 -3.18 5.60 8.43
C TYR A 173 -2.58 5.07 9.73
N PRO A 174 -2.83 5.71 10.88
CA PRO A 174 -2.13 5.45 12.14
C PRO A 174 -2.34 4.04 12.70
N ARG A 175 -3.36 3.32 12.22
CA ARG A 175 -3.67 1.93 12.63
C ARG A 175 -3.38 0.89 11.55
N LEU A 176 -2.68 1.28 10.49
CA LEU A 176 -2.13 0.39 9.46
C LEU A 176 -0.69 0.02 9.83
N THR A 177 -0.39 -1.27 9.85
CA THR A 177 1.00 -1.75 9.90
C THR A 177 1.59 -1.69 8.50
N ILE A 178 2.66 -0.93 8.33
CA ILE A 178 3.45 -0.93 7.09
C ILE A 178 4.66 -1.82 7.33
N LYS A 179 4.71 -2.94 6.61
CA LYS A 179 5.84 -3.87 6.64
C LYS A 179 6.61 -3.74 5.33
N VAL A 180 7.88 -3.42 5.39
CA VAL A 180 8.74 -3.30 4.21
C VAL A 180 9.84 -4.33 4.28
N THR A 181 9.96 -5.17 3.28
CA THR A 181 11.07 -6.11 3.11
C THR A 181 11.93 -5.69 1.92
N VAL A 182 13.19 -6.09 1.89
CA VAL A 182 14.09 -5.84 0.76
C VAL A 182 14.76 -7.11 0.26
N GLU A 183 15.15 -7.12 -1.02
CA GLU A 183 16.04 -8.16 -1.55
C GLU A 183 17.32 -8.22 -0.71
N SER A 184 17.69 -9.39 -0.20
CA SER A 184 18.93 -9.52 0.56
C SER A 184 20.09 -9.64 -0.42
N GLY A 185 21.03 -8.69 -0.38
CA GLY A 185 22.28 -8.77 -1.15
C GLY A 185 23.25 -9.86 -0.64
N GLY A 186 22.73 -11.00 -0.16
CA GLY A 186 23.53 -12.07 0.46
C GLY A 186 23.95 -11.83 1.92
N VAL A 187 23.50 -10.75 2.58
CA VAL A 187 23.84 -10.47 3.99
C VAL A 187 22.69 -10.86 4.91
N LYS A 188 22.93 -11.81 5.81
CA LYS A 188 22.00 -12.20 6.88
C LYS A 188 21.93 -11.09 7.95
N GLY A 189 20.80 -10.39 8.02
CA GLY A 189 20.45 -9.53 9.16
C GLY A 189 19.87 -8.18 8.74
N GLY A 190 18.59 -7.96 9.04
CA GLY A 190 17.93 -6.64 9.00
C GLY A 190 17.30 -6.25 7.66
N THR A 191 16.56 -7.15 7.00
CA THR A 191 15.91 -6.91 5.70
C THR A 191 14.45 -6.47 5.81
N GLU A 192 13.98 -6.17 7.02
CA GLU A 192 12.57 -5.93 7.31
C GLU A 192 12.40 -4.69 8.20
N LEU A 193 11.48 -3.80 7.82
CA LEU A 193 11.07 -2.62 8.58
C LEU A 193 9.59 -2.76 8.89
N LEU A 194 9.20 -2.69 10.17
CA LEU A 194 7.80 -2.53 10.54
C LEU A 194 7.59 -1.11 11.05
N ILE A 195 6.54 -0.47 10.55
CA ILE A 195 6.19 0.92 10.86
C ILE A 195 4.71 0.96 11.23
N LEU A 196 4.41 1.52 12.39
CA LEU A 196 3.05 1.74 12.87
C LEU A 196 2.97 3.12 13.52
N ASN A 197 1.95 3.89 13.15
CA ASN A 197 1.70 5.24 13.66
C ASN A 197 2.96 6.15 13.64
N GLY A 198 3.68 6.16 12.53
CA GLY A 198 4.87 7.00 12.31
C GLY A 198 6.14 6.54 13.05
N LYS A 199 6.14 5.36 13.68
CA LYS A 199 7.25 4.83 14.48
C LYS A 199 7.69 3.46 13.97
N PHE A 200 8.96 3.12 14.15
CA PHE A 200 9.39 1.73 14.03
C PHE A 200 8.78 0.90 15.17
N VAL A 201 8.34 -0.31 14.85
CA VAL A 201 7.94 -1.32 15.85
C VAL A 201 8.90 -2.49 15.74
N ASP A 202 9.46 -2.88 16.87
CA ASP A 202 10.37 -4.01 17.03
C ASP A 202 9.61 -5.34 17.12
#